data_AF-A3V7X1-F1
#
_entry.id   AF-A3V7X1-F1
#
_cell.length_a   1.000
_cell.length_b   1.000
_cell.length_c   1.000
_cell.angle_alpha   90.00
_cell.angle_beta   90.00
_cell.angle_gamma   90.00
#
_symmetry.space_group_name_H-M   'P 1'
#
loop_
_entity.id
_entity.type
_entity.pdbx_description
1 polymer ?
#
loop_
_entity_poly.entity_id
_entity_poly.type
_entity_poly.pdbx_seq_one_letter_code
_entity_poly.pdbx_strand_id
1 'polypeptide(L)'
;MKRSNITNEEIGALLGSFSDLRKELSAGITQATSFKVALAISNIYIFMFTCLFFLIRGNIVPTFTPNLMAEDFLAIFGGKAIAAFWIFTILNISLYFNFSFNIVSLCATIYIASSVFDLVALFHERISFQETFYLTLLITTSPVLIFSMVFMVFTHKASVETL
;
A
#
# COMPACT_ATOMS: atom_id res chain seq x y z
N MET A 1 -18.27 35.10 36.48
CA MET A 1 -18.08 34.20 35.33
C MET A 1 -19.22 34.47 34.35
N LYS A 2 -18.96 35.11 33.21
CA LYS A 2 -20.00 35.53 32.24
C LYS A 2 -20.44 34.31 31.43
N ARG A 3 -21.69 33.85 31.60
CA ARG A 3 -22.29 32.83 30.73
C ARG A 3 -22.49 33.45 29.35
N SER A 4 -21.76 32.96 28.34
CA SER A 4 -22.08 33.25 26.95
C SER A 4 -23.40 32.55 26.62
N ASN A 5 -24.48 33.33 26.48
CA ASN A 5 -25.70 32.82 25.89
C ASN A 5 -25.42 32.64 24.40
N ILE A 6 -25.19 31.40 23.99
CA ILE A 6 -25.06 31.05 22.57
C ILE A 6 -26.42 31.31 21.93
N THR A 7 -26.41 32.15 20.91
CA THR A 7 -27.62 32.61 20.21
C THR A 7 -28.05 31.54 19.21
N ASN A 8 -29.35 31.41 18.93
CA ASN A 8 -29.85 30.42 17.96
C ASN A 8 -29.23 30.60 16.57
N GLU A 9 -28.82 31.81 16.21
CA GLU A 9 -28.08 32.12 14.99
C GLU A 9 -26.66 31.53 15.00
N GLU A 10 -25.96 31.57 16.12
CA GLU A 10 -24.62 30.96 16.27
C GLU A 10 -24.72 29.43 16.20
N ILE A 11 -25.77 28.85 16.80
CA ILE A 11 -26.06 27.40 16.69
C ILE A 11 -26.39 27.03 15.24
N GLY A 12 -27.17 27.85 14.55
CA GLY A 12 -27.50 27.65 13.12
C GLY A 12 -26.28 27.77 12.22
N ALA A 13 -25.40 28.74 12.47
CA ALA A 13 -24.14 28.90 11.75
C ALA A 13 -23.18 27.73 12.00
N LEU A 14 -23.10 27.24 13.23
CA LEU A 14 -22.31 26.04 13.58
C LEU A 14 -22.84 24.80 12.85
N LEU A 15 -24.15 24.57 12.91
CA LEU A 15 -24.77 23.43 12.24
C LEU A 15 -24.63 23.52 10.72
N GLY A 16 -24.70 24.73 10.16
CA GLY A 16 -24.43 25.01 8.76
C GLY A 16 -22.99 24.65 8.38
N SER A 17 -22.00 25.10 9.15
CA SER A 17 -20.59 24.78 8.88
C SER A 17 -20.31 23.29 9.01
N PHE A 18 -20.89 22.59 10.00
CA PHE A 18 -20.79 21.13 10.11
C PHE A 18 -21.49 20.40 8.97
N SER A 19 -22.63 20.91 8.49
CA SER A 19 -23.33 20.41 7.30
C SER A 19 -22.46 20.52 6.05
N ASP A 20 -21.83 21.66 5.87
CA ASP A 20 -21.01 21.96 4.69
C ASP A 20 -19.71 21.18 4.72
N LEU A 21 -19.05 21.11 5.89
CA LEU A 21 -17.90 20.22 6.11
C LEU A 21 -18.28 18.76 5.82
N ARG A 22 -19.46 18.31 6.29
CA ARG A 22 -19.96 16.96 6.02
C ARG A 22 -20.27 16.75 4.54
N LYS A 23 -20.79 17.76 3.84
CA LYS A 23 -21.03 17.71 2.39
C LYS A 23 -19.71 17.62 1.64
N GLU A 24 -18.71 18.39 2.03
CA GLU A 24 -17.37 18.40 1.43
C GLU A 24 -16.65 17.05 1.65
N LEU A 25 -16.74 16.51 2.88
CA LEU A 25 -16.28 15.15 3.20
C LEU A 25 -17.05 14.07 2.40
N SER A 26 -18.36 14.24 2.21
CA SER A 26 -19.22 13.29 1.49
C SER A 26 -19.14 13.40 -0.04
N ALA A 27 -18.67 14.55 -0.56
CA ALA A 27 -18.53 14.79 -1.99
C ALA A 27 -17.53 13.83 -2.64
N GLY A 28 -16.72 13.15 -1.83
CA GLY A 28 -15.86 12.06 -2.25
C GLY A 28 -14.72 12.57 -3.11
N ILE A 29 -13.50 12.24 -2.73
CA ILE A 29 -12.35 12.65 -3.51
C ILE A 29 -12.34 11.86 -4.81
N THR A 30 -12.75 12.52 -5.87
CA THR A 30 -12.80 11.92 -7.19
C THR A 30 -11.38 11.85 -7.75
N GLN A 31 -10.71 10.73 -7.45
CA GLN A 31 -9.39 10.43 -8.00
C GLN A 31 -9.47 10.11 -9.50
N ALA A 32 -8.42 10.45 -10.23
CA ALA A 32 -8.31 10.16 -11.66
C ALA A 32 -8.37 8.65 -11.94
N THR A 33 -8.87 8.25 -13.11
CA THR A 33 -8.91 6.84 -13.51
C THR A 33 -7.51 6.21 -13.51
N SER A 34 -6.49 6.96 -13.92
CA SER A 34 -5.09 6.52 -13.88
C SER A 34 -4.60 6.21 -12.45
N PHE A 35 -4.98 7.01 -11.47
CA PHE A 35 -4.67 6.76 -10.05
C PHE A 35 -5.33 5.45 -9.58
N LYS A 36 -6.60 5.24 -9.91
CA LYS A 36 -7.33 4.03 -9.55
C LYS A 36 -6.71 2.77 -10.16
N VAL A 37 -6.23 2.87 -11.40
CA VAL A 37 -5.52 1.78 -12.08
C VAL A 37 -4.18 1.49 -11.39
N ALA A 38 -3.40 2.52 -11.06
CA ALA A 38 -2.15 2.36 -10.33
C ALA A 38 -2.38 1.67 -8.97
N LEU A 39 -3.38 2.10 -8.22
CA LEU A 39 -3.79 1.48 -6.96
C LEU A 39 -4.20 0.01 -7.14
N ALA A 40 -4.96 -0.31 -8.18
CA ALA A 40 -5.39 -1.67 -8.47
C ALA A 40 -4.19 -2.58 -8.80
N ILE A 41 -3.27 -2.12 -9.65
CA ILE A 41 -2.03 -2.85 -9.99
C ILE A 41 -1.23 -3.12 -8.73
N SER A 42 -1.05 -2.09 -7.90
CA SER A 42 -0.32 -2.16 -6.64
C SER A 42 -0.95 -3.15 -5.65
N ASN A 43 -2.27 -3.13 -5.50
CA ASN A 43 -2.99 -4.08 -4.63
C ASN A 43 -2.91 -5.52 -5.14
N ILE A 44 -3.10 -5.74 -6.45
CA ILE A 44 -3.01 -7.08 -7.05
C ILE A 44 -1.61 -7.64 -6.86
N TYR A 45 -0.57 -6.83 -7.08
CA TYR A 45 0.80 -7.26 -6.89
C TYR A 45 1.03 -7.79 -5.46
N ILE A 46 0.63 -7.01 -4.46
CA ILE A 46 0.89 -7.36 -3.05
C ILE A 46 0.07 -8.56 -2.63
N PHE A 47 -1.18 -8.65 -3.09
CA PHE A 47 -1.99 -9.84 -2.91
C PHE A 47 -1.31 -11.08 -3.49
N MET A 48 -0.85 -11.01 -4.75
CA MET A 48 -0.13 -12.11 -5.40
C MET A 48 1.16 -12.46 -4.67
N PHE A 49 1.90 -11.47 -4.18
CA PHE A 49 3.11 -11.66 -3.39
C PHE A 49 2.83 -12.41 -2.08
N THR A 50 1.80 -11.99 -1.35
CA THR A 50 1.37 -12.64 -0.11
C THR A 50 0.83 -14.06 -0.37
N CYS A 51 0.03 -14.25 -1.42
CA CYS A 51 -0.44 -15.56 -1.83
C CYS A 51 0.73 -16.49 -2.18
N LEU A 52 1.72 -16.01 -2.93
CA LEU A 52 2.90 -16.78 -3.29
C LEU A 52 3.65 -17.25 -2.03
N PHE A 53 3.79 -16.41 -1.01
CA PHE A 53 4.36 -16.82 0.27
C PHE A 53 3.58 -17.97 0.91
N PHE A 54 2.26 -17.87 1.01
CA PHE A 54 1.45 -18.94 1.59
C PHE A 54 1.48 -20.23 0.77
N LEU A 55 1.54 -20.12 -0.56
CA LEU A 55 1.65 -21.27 -1.47
C LEU A 55 3.00 -22.00 -1.32
N ILE A 56 4.11 -21.26 -1.23
CA ILE A 56 5.44 -21.83 -0.99
C ILE A 56 5.48 -22.47 0.40
N ARG A 57 5.03 -21.75 1.44
CA ARG A 57 5.03 -22.25 2.82
C ARG A 57 4.15 -23.50 2.98
N GLY A 58 3.02 -23.55 2.28
CA GLY A 58 2.12 -24.70 2.28
C GLY A 58 2.59 -25.88 1.42
N ASN A 59 3.75 -25.77 0.76
CA ASN A 59 4.26 -26.76 -0.20
C ASN A 59 3.24 -27.12 -1.30
N ILE A 60 2.42 -26.14 -1.71
CA ILE A 60 1.35 -26.33 -2.71
C ILE A 60 1.91 -26.17 -4.13
N VAL A 61 2.88 -25.27 -4.29
CA VAL A 61 3.58 -25.05 -5.55
C VAL A 61 4.89 -25.84 -5.51
N PRO A 62 5.24 -26.60 -6.57
CA PRO A 62 6.51 -27.30 -6.61
C PRO A 62 7.65 -26.29 -6.47
N THR A 63 8.34 -26.32 -5.34
CA THR A 63 9.62 -25.65 -5.19
C THR A 63 10.65 -26.50 -5.89
N PHE A 64 11.11 -26.07 -7.06
CA PHE A 64 12.07 -26.84 -7.86
C PHE A 64 13.46 -26.95 -7.19
N THR A 65 13.73 -26.16 -6.13
CA THR A 65 15.03 -26.10 -5.48
C THR A 65 14.92 -26.29 -3.96
N PRO A 66 15.71 -27.18 -3.33
CA PRO A 66 15.82 -27.31 -1.86
C PRO A 66 16.17 -25.98 -1.17
N ASN A 67 16.87 -25.10 -1.89
CA ASN A 67 17.30 -23.79 -1.45
C ASN A 67 16.16 -22.80 -1.15
N LEU A 68 14.96 -23.01 -1.71
CA LEU A 68 13.75 -22.22 -1.41
C LEU A 68 13.02 -22.71 -0.16
N MET A 69 13.23 -23.96 0.20
CA MET A 69 12.72 -24.59 1.42
C MET A 69 13.63 -24.35 2.62
N ALA A 70 14.79 -23.71 2.43
CA ALA A 70 15.66 -23.32 3.52
C ALA A 70 14.89 -22.42 4.50
N GLU A 71 14.87 -22.80 5.78
CA GLU A 71 14.10 -22.09 6.80
C GLU A 71 14.44 -20.60 6.86
N ASP A 72 15.71 -20.24 6.67
CA ASP A 72 16.19 -18.86 6.66
C ASP A 72 15.57 -18.05 5.51
N PHE A 73 15.47 -18.64 4.31
CA PHE A 73 14.83 -17.98 3.17
C PHE A 73 13.35 -17.75 3.44
N LEU A 74 12.64 -18.78 3.89
CA LEU A 74 11.21 -18.70 4.17
C LEU A 74 10.88 -17.72 5.30
N ALA A 75 11.74 -17.63 6.32
CA ALA A 75 11.61 -16.68 7.41
C ALA A 75 11.75 -15.23 6.92
N ILE A 76 12.80 -14.93 6.15
CA ILE A 76 13.04 -13.58 5.60
C ILE A 76 11.95 -13.21 4.60
N PHE A 77 11.66 -14.10 3.66
CA PHE A 77 10.64 -13.89 2.62
C PHE A 77 9.24 -13.72 3.24
N GLY A 78 8.89 -14.55 4.21
CA GLY A 78 7.64 -14.47 4.94
C GLY A 78 7.49 -13.20 5.76
N GLY A 79 8.55 -12.80 6.48
CA GLY A 79 8.57 -11.52 7.19
C GLY A 79 8.31 -10.34 6.25
N LYS A 80 8.97 -10.33 5.09
CA LYS A 80 8.79 -9.30 4.06
C LYS A 80 7.39 -9.30 3.45
N ALA A 81 6.82 -10.48 3.19
CA ALA A 81 5.46 -10.64 2.63
C ALA A 81 4.38 -10.17 3.62
N ILE A 82 4.50 -10.51 4.91
CA ILE A 82 3.56 -10.11 5.94
C ILE A 82 3.65 -8.59 6.19
N ALA A 83 4.86 -8.04 6.28
CA ALA A 83 5.03 -6.60 6.44
C ALA A 83 4.51 -5.82 5.22
N ALA A 84 4.74 -6.31 4.00
CA ALA A 84 4.19 -5.69 2.78
C ALA A 84 2.65 -5.67 2.80
N PHE A 85 2.02 -6.76 3.22
CA PHE A 85 0.55 -6.86 3.37
C PHE A 85 0.00 -5.82 4.35
N TRP A 86 0.62 -5.67 5.53
CA TRP A 86 0.16 -4.71 6.53
C TRP A 86 0.39 -3.26 6.11
N ILE A 87 1.55 -2.95 5.51
CA ILE A 87 1.84 -1.62 4.97
C ILE A 87 0.80 -1.23 3.91
N PHE A 88 0.42 -2.16 3.03
CA PHE A 88 -0.62 -1.90 2.04
C PHE A 88 -2.01 -1.77 2.63
N THR A 89 -2.33 -2.53 3.66
CA THR A 89 -3.58 -2.37 4.38
C THR A 89 -3.69 -0.95 4.95
N ILE A 90 -2.62 -0.45 5.58
CA ILE A 90 -2.55 0.93 6.09
C ILE A 90 -2.68 1.94 4.93
N LEU A 91 -2.01 1.71 3.80
CA LEU A 91 -2.10 2.57 2.62
C LEU A 91 -3.54 2.69 2.09
N ASN A 92 -4.28 1.57 2.00
CA ASN A 92 -5.67 1.57 1.57
C ASN A 92 -6.58 2.26 2.59
N ILE A 93 -6.33 2.09 3.90
CA ILE A 93 -7.06 2.80 4.97
C ILE A 93 -6.78 4.31 4.88
N SER A 94 -5.53 4.71 4.72
CA SER A 94 -5.14 6.11 4.53
C SER A 94 -5.78 6.74 3.31
N LEU A 95 -5.91 5.98 2.22
CA LEU A 95 -6.61 6.45 1.02
C LEU A 95 -8.12 6.58 1.27
N TYR A 96 -8.73 5.61 1.94
CA TYR A 96 -10.17 5.60 2.24
C TYR A 96 -10.57 6.82 3.09
N PHE A 97 -9.78 7.17 4.09
CA PHE A 97 -9.99 8.35 4.93
C PHE A 97 -9.37 9.63 4.36
N ASN A 98 -8.69 9.56 3.20
CA ASN A 98 -7.86 10.65 2.66
C ASN A 98 -6.89 11.26 3.70
N PHE A 99 -6.41 10.45 4.63
CA PHE A 99 -5.59 10.92 5.73
C PHE A 99 -4.17 10.41 5.58
N SER A 100 -3.22 11.34 5.49
CA SER A 100 -1.78 11.05 5.41
C SER A 100 -1.37 10.10 4.26
N PHE A 101 -2.20 9.95 3.22
CA PHE A 101 -1.95 9.00 2.13
C PHE A 101 -0.58 9.19 1.48
N ASN A 102 -0.18 10.42 1.18
CA ASN A 102 1.12 10.69 0.55
C ASN A 102 2.30 10.23 1.42
N ILE A 103 2.22 10.44 2.74
CA ILE A 103 3.26 10.02 3.70
C ILE A 103 3.32 8.50 3.74
N VAL A 104 2.17 7.84 3.91
CA VAL A 104 2.10 6.37 3.97
C VAL A 104 2.57 5.74 2.65
N SER A 105 2.17 6.30 1.51
CA SER A 105 2.57 5.84 0.18
C SER A 105 4.08 6.00 -0.04
N LEU A 106 4.69 7.08 0.44
CA LEU A 106 6.13 7.30 0.35
C LEU A 106 6.91 6.32 1.23
N CYS A 107 6.47 6.10 2.48
CA CYS A 107 7.03 5.08 3.36
C CYS A 107 6.92 3.67 2.75
N ALA A 108 5.76 3.34 2.15
CA ALA A 108 5.56 2.06 1.47
C ALA A 108 6.51 1.89 0.27
N THR A 109 6.74 2.98 -0.49
CA THR A 109 7.67 2.98 -1.63
C THR A 109 9.09 2.69 -1.17
N ILE A 110 9.56 3.36 -0.11
CA ILE A 110 10.90 3.13 0.46
C ILE A 110 11.04 1.69 0.94
N TYR A 111 10.03 1.19 1.66
CA TYR A 111 10.03 -0.18 2.17
C TYR A 111 10.13 -1.20 1.03
N ILE A 112 9.33 -1.06 -0.03
CA ILE A 112 9.36 -1.98 -1.17
C ILE A 112 10.70 -1.91 -1.91
N ALA A 113 11.21 -0.71 -2.18
CA ALA A 113 12.50 -0.54 -2.85
C ALA A 113 13.63 -1.22 -2.06
N SER A 114 13.67 -0.99 -0.74
CA SER A 114 14.62 -1.65 0.16
C SER A 114 14.43 -3.18 0.17
N SER A 115 13.18 -3.64 0.23
CA SER A 115 12.87 -5.06 0.26
C SER A 115 13.30 -5.81 -1.00
N VAL A 116 13.11 -5.19 -2.17
CA VAL A 116 13.56 -5.73 -3.46
C VAL A 116 15.08 -5.78 -3.54
N PHE A 117 15.75 -4.71 -3.08
CA PHE A 117 17.21 -4.68 -3.03
C PHE A 117 17.75 -5.79 -2.14
N ASP A 118 17.21 -5.98 -0.94
CA ASP A 118 17.60 -7.08 -0.05
C ASP A 118 17.37 -8.45 -0.68
N LEU A 119 16.22 -8.67 -1.33
CA LEU A 119 15.92 -9.94 -1.98
C LEU A 119 16.91 -10.26 -3.10
N VAL A 120 17.26 -9.25 -3.90
CA VAL A 120 18.27 -9.41 -4.96
C VAL A 120 19.65 -9.64 -4.36
N ALA A 121 20.06 -8.84 -3.38
CA ALA A 121 21.39 -8.93 -2.78
C ALA A 121 21.63 -10.25 -2.02
N LEU A 122 20.64 -10.70 -1.24
CA LEU A 122 20.75 -11.91 -0.42
C LEU A 122 20.55 -13.20 -1.23
N PHE A 123 19.77 -13.13 -2.32
CA PHE A 123 19.35 -14.33 -3.04
C PHE A 123 19.69 -14.32 -4.53
N HIS A 124 20.61 -13.45 -4.97
CA HIS A 124 21.05 -13.37 -6.37
C HIS A 124 21.37 -14.75 -6.98
N GLU A 125 22.14 -15.57 -6.26
CA GLU A 125 22.55 -16.92 -6.71
C GLU A 125 21.40 -17.93 -6.75
N ARG A 126 20.25 -17.60 -6.16
CA ARG A 126 19.04 -18.44 -6.09
C ARG A 126 17.93 -17.98 -7.04
N ILE A 127 18.14 -16.87 -7.74
CA ILE A 127 17.20 -16.33 -8.74
C ILE A 127 17.53 -16.97 -10.09
N SER A 128 16.63 -17.82 -10.58
CA SER A 128 16.74 -18.48 -11.87
C SER A 128 15.36 -18.56 -12.52
N PHE A 129 15.26 -18.19 -13.79
CA PHE A 129 14.02 -18.31 -14.55
C PHE A 129 13.54 -19.77 -14.69
N GLN A 130 14.46 -20.73 -14.59
CA GLN A 130 14.17 -22.13 -14.83
C GLN A 130 13.74 -22.86 -13.55
N GLU A 131 14.27 -22.46 -12.39
CA GLU A 131 13.99 -23.12 -11.11
C GLU A 131 13.07 -22.30 -10.20
N THR A 132 13.17 -20.97 -10.24
CA THR A 132 12.47 -20.07 -9.33
C THR A 132 11.64 -19.05 -10.12
N PHE A 133 10.92 -19.54 -11.15
CA PHE A 133 10.15 -18.72 -12.08
C PHE A 133 9.23 -17.70 -11.38
N TYR A 134 8.47 -18.13 -10.37
CA TYR A 134 7.52 -17.27 -9.65
C TYR A 134 8.22 -16.13 -8.89
N LEU A 135 9.37 -16.41 -8.25
CA LEU A 135 10.16 -15.40 -7.54
C LEU A 135 10.87 -14.46 -8.50
N THR A 136 11.40 -15.00 -9.58
CA THR A 136 12.06 -14.21 -10.63
C THR A 136 11.07 -13.24 -11.27
N LEU A 137 9.85 -13.71 -11.56
CA LEU A 137 8.79 -12.86 -12.12
C LEU A 137 8.36 -11.77 -11.15
N LEU A 138 8.28 -12.07 -9.85
CA LEU A 138 7.99 -11.09 -8.81
C LEU A 138 9.08 -9.99 -8.74
N ILE A 139 10.36 -10.38 -8.67
CA ILE A 139 11.47 -9.43 -8.63
C ILE A 139 11.51 -8.58 -9.91
N THR A 140 11.29 -9.20 -11.07
CA THR A 140 11.29 -8.52 -12.37
C THR A 140 10.13 -7.53 -12.50
N THR A 141 8.98 -7.79 -11.89
CA THR A 141 7.81 -6.91 -11.91
C THR A 141 7.81 -5.85 -10.80
N SER A 142 8.73 -5.96 -9.83
CA SER A 142 8.89 -5.00 -8.72
C SER A 142 9.12 -3.54 -9.15
N PRO A 143 9.88 -3.23 -10.23
CA PRO A 143 10.04 -1.85 -10.69
C PRO A 143 8.70 -1.20 -11.13
N VAL A 144 7.79 -1.99 -11.70
CA VAL A 144 6.45 -1.52 -12.09
C VAL A 144 5.64 -1.13 -10.85
N LEU A 145 5.75 -1.91 -9.77
CA LEU A 145 5.13 -1.58 -8.49
C LEU A 145 5.66 -0.26 -7.91
N ILE A 146 6.99 -0.10 -7.88
CA ILE A 146 7.63 1.12 -7.37
C ILE A 146 7.18 2.33 -8.19
N PHE A 147 7.19 2.22 -9.52
CA PHE A 147 6.71 3.25 -10.41
C PHE A 147 5.24 3.60 -10.15
N SER A 148 4.38 2.59 -9.99
CA SER A 148 2.96 2.76 -9.66
C SER A 148 2.77 3.55 -8.36
N MET A 149 3.57 3.25 -7.33
CA MET A 149 3.51 3.96 -6.06
C MET A 149 3.93 5.41 -6.15
N VAL A 150 5.05 5.67 -6.82
CA VAL A 150 5.54 7.03 -7.04
C VAL A 150 4.50 7.82 -7.83
N PHE A 151 3.93 7.21 -8.87
CA PHE A 151 2.85 7.80 -9.66
C PHE A 151 1.61 8.13 -8.81
N MET A 152 1.21 7.25 -7.88
CA MET A 152 0.11 7.52 -6.96
C MET A 152 0.40 8.74 -6.07
N VAL A 153 1.61 8.91 -5.55
CA VAL A 153 1.98 10.09 -4.74
C VAL A 153 1.80 11.39 -5.52
N PHE A 154 2.21 11.42 -6.80
CA PHE A 154 2.11 12.62 -7.63
C PHE A 154 0.70 12.90 -8.14
N THR A 155 -0.11 11.87 -8.37
CA THR A 155 -1.46 12.02 -8.94
C THR A 155 -2.56 12.09 -7.89
N HIS A 156 -2.22 11.81 -6.62
CA HIS A 156 -3.16 11.92 -5.52
C HIS A 156 -3.64 13.36 -5.36
N LYS A 157 -4.94 13.57 -5.61
CA LYS A 157 -5.60 14.81 -5.25
C LYS A 157 -5.96 14.75 -3.79
N ALA A 158 -5.27 15.49 -2.94
CA ALA A 158 -5.75 15.73 -1.58
C ALA A 158 -6.90 16.75 -1.66
N SER A 159 -8.07 16.46 -1.10
CA SER A 159 -8.98 17.54 -0.71
C SER A 159 -8.26 18.31 0.39
N VAL A 160 -7.81 19.51 0.07
CA VAL A 160 -7.21 20.40 1.06
C VAL A 160 -8.35 20.86 1.96
N GLU A 161 -8.42 20.34 3.19
CA GLU A 161 -8.94 21.13 4.29
C GLU A 161 -7.74 21.68 5.05
N THR A 162 -7.49 22.96 4.82
CA THR A 162 -6.78 23.86 5.71
C THR A 162 -7.36 23.71 7.12
N LEU A 163 -6.50 23.35 8.07
CA LEU A 163 -6.72 23.56 9.51
C LEU A 163 -7.05 25.02 9.81
#